data_AF-A0A5E8B4V2-F1
#
_entry.id   AF-A0A5E8B4V2-F1
#
_cell.length_a   1.000
_cell.length_b   1.000
_cell.length_c   1.000
_cell.angle_alpha   90.00
_cell.angle_beta   90.00
_cell.angle_gamma   90.00
#
_symmetry.space_group_name_H-M   'P 1'
#
loop_
_entity.id
_entity.type
_entity.pdbx_description
1 polymer ?
#
loop_
_entity_poly.entity_id
_entity_poly.type
_entity_poly.pdbx_seq_one_letter_code
_entity_poly.pdbx_strand_id
1 'polypeptide(L)'
;MVLTYSTFHEFNYNFSTVTLAFFNRYPNPYATHVISADTISQKIQDQKLYTTRLIRKNGRLPKFIMPFLGKVAESWIVEYSVVDPVNQTMKTWTSNLEHRGVLKVEEQTEYKAVVPTDISNSNSSNHNNNNNNNNNKNALMTAATYNVLFSSNFGRWGIRDRIESWSLSKFRENVQKSRRGMAYVMERMREKGLTAFGEIQRQMSVVRDQRELRDV
;
A
#
# COMPACT_ATOMS: atom_id res chain seq x y z
N MET A 1 -15.61 -12.54 20.88
CA MET A 1 -15.39 -11.08 20.94
C MET A 1 -14.93 -10.62 19.57
N VAL A 2 -15.40 -9.47 19.11
CA VAL A 2 -14.95 -8.81 17.87
C VAL A 2 -14.57 -7.38 18.19
N LEU A 3 -13.42 -6.92 17.69
CA LEU A 3 -12.95 -5.53 17.79
C LEU A 3 -12.72 -5.00 16.38
N THR A 4 -13.12 -3.75 16.15
CA THR A 4 -12.98 -3.08 14.85
C THR A 4 -12.15 -1.81 15.02
N TYR A 5 -11.22 -1.60 14.11
CA TYR A 5 -10.44 -0.36 14.03
C TYR A 5 -10.38 0.13 12.60
N SER A 6 -10.49 1.45 12.41
CA SER A 6 -10.46 2.07 11.10
C SER A 6 -9.54 3.29 11.10
N THR A 7 -8.90 3.55 9.97
CA THR A 7 -8.10 4.76 9.75
C THR A 7 -7.97 5.02 8.26
N PHE A 8 -7.57 6.23 7.89
CA PHE A 8 -7.29 6.58 6.50
C PHE A 8 -5.92 7.25 6.37
N HIS A 9 -5.38 7.23 5.16
CA HIS A 9 -4.16 7.92 4.78
C HIS A 9 -4.21 8.34 3.32
N GLU A 10 -3.62 9.46 2.98
CA GLU A 10 -3.50 9.93 1.61
C GLU A 10 -2.06 9.87 1.16
N PHE A 11 -1.84 9.24 0.02
CA PHE A 11 -0.56 9.23 -0.66
C PHE A 11 -0.57 10.33 -1.72
N ASN A 12 0.46 11.18 -1.71
CA ASN A 12 0.68 12.20 -2.76
C ASN A 12 1.28 11.56 -4.03
N TYR A 13 0.61 10.51 -4.52
CA TYR A 13 0.98 9.71 -5.67
C TYR A 13 -0.30 9.22 -6.36
N ASN A 14 -0.25 9.11 -7.69
CA ASN A 14 -1.37 8.62 -8.48
C ASN A 14 -1.67 7.13 -8.19
N PHE A 15 -2.88 6.72 -8.56
CA PHE A 15 -3.38 5.38 -8.31
C PHE A 15 -2.48 4.29 -8.89
N SER A 16 -1.94 4.49 -10.09
CA SER A 16 -1.05 3.54 -10.75
C SER A 16 0.25 3.34 -9.96
N THR A 17 0.86 4.43 -9.48
CA THR A 17 2.08 4.37 -8.66
C THR A 17 1.83 3.69 -7.33
N VAL A 18 0.72 4.00 -6.65
CA VAL A 18 0.36 3.35 -5.38
C VAL A 18 0.06 1.87 -5.58
N THR A 19 -0.67 1.50 -6.63
CA THR A 19 -0.99 0.12 -6.97
C THR A 19 0.28 -0.68 -7.31
N LEU A 20 1.18 -0.10 -8.10
CA LEU A 20 2.46 -0.73 -8.44
C LEU A 20 3.33 -0.92 -7.19
N ALA A 21 3.41 0.11 -6.33
CA ALA A 21 4.12 0.05 -5.07
C ALA A 21 3.55 -1.03 -4.15
N PHE A 22 2.23 -1.21 -4.10
CA PHE A 22 1.58 -2.23 -3.27
C PHE A 22 2.04 -3.64 -3.63
N PHE A 23 2.09 -3.97 -4.92
CA PHE A 23 2.55 -5.29 -5.37
C PHE A 23 4.04 -5.52 -5.11
N ASN A 24 4.84 -4.44 -5.16
CA ASN A 24 6.29 -4.46 -4.96
C ASN A 24 6.73 -3.99 -3.57
N ARG A 25 5.83 -3.96 -2.59
CA ARG A 25 6.11 -3.32 -1.30
C ARG A 25 7.14 -4.07 -0.45
N TYR A 26 7.46 -5.31 -0.80
CA TYR A 26 8.49 -6.10 -0.13
C TYR A 26 9.64 -6.42 -1.11
N PRO A 27 10.89 -6.40 -0.64
CA PRO A 27 11.31 -6.04 0.73
C PRO A 27 11.31 -4.51 0.97
N ASN A 28 11.11 -4.08 2.22
CA ASN A 28 11.30 -2.69 2.66
C ASN A 28 11.74 -2.64 4.14
N PRO A 29 12.42 -1.56 4.60
CA PRO A 29 13.01 -1.49 5.94
C PRO A 29 11.99 -1.45 7.09
N TYR A 30 10.72 -1.17 6.82
CA TYR A 30 9.66 -1.14 7.82
C TYR A 30 8.95 -2.49 7.97
N ALA A 31 9.22 -3.43 7.06
CA ALA A 31 8.62 -4.76 7.01
C ALA A 31 9.67 -5.89 7.02
N THR A 32 10.74 -5.74 7.80
CA THR A 32 11.83 -6.74 7.96
C THR A 32 11.38 -8.11 8.46
N HIS A 33 10.16 -8.19 8.99
CA HIS A 33 9.56 -9.44 9.45
C HIS A 33 8.96 -10.27 8.32
N VAL A 34 8.74 -9.69 7.13
CA VAL A 34 8.28 -10.42 5.95
C VAL A 34 9.45 -11.18 5.34
N ILE A 35 9.30 -12.50 5.24
CA ILE A 35 10.34 -13.41 4.74
C ILE A 35 10.14 -13.64 3.23
N SER A 36 8.91 -13.95 2.82
CA SER A 36 8.55 -14.16 1.41
C SER A 36 7.12 -13.70 1.13
N ALA A 37 6.82 -13.42 -0.13
CA ALA A 37 5.51 -12.98 -0.60
C ALA A 37 5.25 -13.47 -2.03
N ASP A 38 4.63 -14.63 -2.14
CA ASP A 38 4.49 -15.40 -3.38
C ASP A 38 3.09 -15.20 -3.99
N THR A 39 3.01 -15.02 -5.32
CA THR A 39 1.72 -14.97 -6.02
C THR A 39 1.23 -16.39 -6.30
N ILE A 40 0.10 -16.76 -5.71
CA ILE A 40 -0.50 -18.09 -5.84
C ILE A 40 -1.39 -18.18 -7.08
N SER A 41 -2.15 -17.12 -7.34
CA SER A 41 -2.99 -17.04 -8.53
C SER A 41 -3.18 -15.60 -8.96
N GLN A 42 -3.25 -15.39 -10.27
CA GLN A 42 -3.55 -14.10 -10.85
C GLN A 42 -4.44 -14.31 -12.08
N LYS A 43 -5.56 -13.58 -12.15
CA LYS A 43 -6.49 -13.66 -13.28
C LYS A 43 -7.08 -12.29 -13.58
N ILE A 44 -7.34 -12.04 -14.87
CA ILE A 44 -8.15 -10.91 -15.31
C ILE A 44 -9.57 -11.41 -15.55
N GLN A 45 -10.55 -10.76 -14.95
CA GLN A 45 -11.97 -11.06 -15.14
C GLN A 45 -12.74 -9.73 -15.09
N ASP A 46 -13.68 -9.52 -16.01
CA ASP A 46 -14.49 -8.29 -16.06
C ASP A 46 -13.66 -6.99 -16.04
N GLN A 47 -12.54 -6.99 -16.78
CA GLN A 47 -11.53 -5.90 -16.83
C GLN A 47 -10.84 -5.58 -15.49
N LYS A 48 -10.96 -6.47 -14.50
CA LYS A 48 -10.34 -6.33 -13.17
C LYS A 48 -9.27 -7.39 -12.96
N LEU A 49 -8.20 -7.01 -12.27
CA LEU A 49 -7.12 -7.92 -11.91
C LEU A 49 -7.38 -8.48 -10.51
N TYR A 50 -7.60 -9.79 -10.44
CA TYR A 50 -7.70 -10.54 -9.20
C TYR A 50 -6.36 -11.20 -8.92
N THR A 51 -5.80 -10.97 -7.74
CA THR A 51 -4.54 -11.59 -7.31
C THR A 51 -4.72 -12.21 -5.93
N THR A 52 -4.15 -13.40 -5.74
CA THR A 52 -3.99 -14.06 -4.44
C THR A 52 -2.51 -14.25 -4.18
N ARG A 53 -2.06 -13.82 -3.02
CA ARG A 53 -0.68 -13.98 -2.55
C ARG A 53 -0.64 -14.70 -1.22
N LEU A 54 0.45 -15.42 -0.99
CA LEU A 54 0.80 -16.04 0.27
C LEU A 54 2.02 -15.33 0.84
N ILE A 55 1.92 -14.83 2.06
CA ILE A 55 2.97 -14.06 2.71
C ILE A 55 3.41 -14.82 3.96
N ARG A 56 4.71 -15.12 4.04
CA ARG A 56 5.34 -15.72 5.22
C ARG A 56 6.01 -14.62 6.02
N LYS A 57 5.75 -14.56 7.32
CA LYS A 57 6.40 -13.59 8.22
C LYS A 57 6.87 -14.20 9.53
N ASN A 58 7.98 -13.68 10.03
CA ASN A 58 8.42 -13.89 11.40
C ASN A 58 7.51 -13.10 12.34
N GLY A 59 7.06 -13.73 13.42
CA GLY A 59 6.14 -13.09 14.34
C GLY A 59 6.21 -13.72 15.71
N ARG A 60 6.46 -12.90 16.74
CA ARG A 60 6.28 -13.34 18.12
C ARG A 60 4.83 -13.15 18.51
N LEU A 61 4.17 -14.24 18.87
CA LEU A 61 2.87 -14.17 19.49
C LEU A 61 2.95 -13.46 20.85
N PRO A 62 1.87 -12.80 21.30
CA PRO A 62 1.78 -12.29 22.66
C PRO A 62 2.08 -13.36 23.70
N LYS A 63 2.80 -12.99 24.76
CA LYS A 63 3.11 -13.95 25.84
C LYS A 63 1.86 -14.57 26.46
N PHE A 64 0.76 -13.82 26.53
CA PHE A 64 -0.49 -14.30 27.12
C PHE A 64 -1.22 -15.35 26.28
N ILE A 65 -0.87 -15.54 24.99
CA ILE A 65 -1.46 -16.60 24.16
C ILE A 65 -0.56 -17.82 23.98
N MET A 66 0.71 -17.75 24.40
CA MET A 66 1.64 -18.89 24.30
C MET A 66 1.13 -20.18 24.97
N PRO A 67 0.46 -20.15 26.14
CA PRO A 67 -0.09 -21.37 26.75
C PRO A 67 -1.08 -22.14 25.86
N PHE A 68 -1.70 -21.46 24.88
CA PHE A 68 -2.70 -22.07 23.99
C PHE A 68 -2.14 -22.51 22.64
N LEU A 69 -0.99 -21.96 22.21
CA LEU A 69 -0.45 -22.13 20.86
C LEU A 69 0.96 -22.72 20.81
N GLY A 70 1.63 -22.83 21.95
CA GLY A 70 3.05 -23.19 22.00
C GLY A 70 3.96 -22.11 21.43
N LYS A 71 5.19 -22.48 21.08
CA LYS A 71 6.16 -21.58 20.43
C LYS A 71 5.86 -21.50 18.94
N VAL A 72 5.29 -20.39 18.52
CA VAL A 72 5.10 -20.05 17.10
C VAL A 72 6.17 -19.04 16.70
N ALA A 73 7.03 -19.43 15.75
CA ALA A 73 8.11 -18.58 15.24
C ALA A 73 7.68 -17.78 13.99
N GLU A 74 6.76 -18.35 13.21
CA GLU A 74 6.37 -17.86 11.90
C GLU A 74 4.85 -17.88 11.75
N SER A 75 4.35 -17.09 10.81
CA SER A 75 2.92 -17.02 10.50
C SER A 75 2.71 -16.84 9.02
N TRP A 76 1.69 -17.55 8.50
CA TRP A 76 1.23 -17.44 7.13
C TRP A 76 0.02 -16.52 7.01
N ILE A 77 0.09 -15.57 6.08
CA ILE A 77 -0.97 -14.62 5.75
C ILE A 77 -1.39 -14.85 4.30
N VAL A 78 -2.69 -14.97 4.07
CA VAL A 78 -3.26 -14.86 2.72
C VAL A 78 -3.60 -13.41 2.42
N GLU A 79 -3.31 -12.97 1.20
CA GLU A 79 -3.66 -11.66 0.67
C GLU A 79 -4.47 -11.84 -0.61
N TYR A 80 -5.66 -11.24 -0.65
CA TYR A 80 -6.46 -11.11 -1.86
C TYR A 80 -6.49 -9.64 -2.28
N SER A 81 -6.38 -9.38 -3.57
CA SER A 81 -6.56 -8.03 -4.12
C SER A 81 -7.39 -8.06 -5.40
N VAL A 82 -8.21 -7.02 -5.58
CA VAL A 82 -8.94 -6.73 -6.81
C VAL A 82 -8.58 -5.32 -7.24
N VAL A 83 -8.00 -5.17 -8.43
CA VAL A 83 -7.69 -3.88 -9.05
C VAL A 83 -8.70 -3.62 -10.16
N ASP A 84 -9.39 -2.49 -10.06
CA ASP A 84 -10.30 -1.96 -11.08
C ASP A 84 -9.65 -0.71 -11.71
N PRO A 85 -9.02 -0.85 -12.88
CA PRO A 85 -8.32 0.25 -13.54
C PRO A 85 -9.28 1.31 -14.09
N VAL A 86 -10.53 0.94 -14.40
CA VAL A 86 -11.55 1.86 -14.93
C VAL A 86 -11.99 2.83 -13.83
N ASN A 87 -12.32 2.29 -12.65
CA ASN A 87 -12.73 3.10 -11.51
C ASN A 87 -11.54 3.63 -10.68
N GLN A 88 -10.31 3.26 -11.03
CA GLN A 88 -9.09 3.54 -10.28
C GLN A 88 -9.23 3.20 -8.78
N THR A 89 -9.69 1.98 -8.52
CA THR A 89 -9.81 1.43 -7.16
C THR A 89 -9.05 0.12 -7.03
N MET A 90 -8.46 -0.10 -5.86
CA MET A 90 -7.88 -1.39 -5.48
C MET A 90 -8.41 -1.75 -4.11
N LYS A 91 -9.08 -2.91 -4.01
CA LYS A 91 -9.53 -3.47 -2.74
C LYS A 91 -8.65 -4.63 -2.37
N THR A 92 -8.22 -4.66 -1.12
CA THR A 92 -7.36 -5.71 -0.59
C THR A 92 -7.99 -6.30 0.66
N TRP A 93 -7.80 -7.59 0.87
CA TRP A 93 -8.14 -8.29 2.09
C TRP A 93 -6.98 -9.17 2.50
N THR A 94 -6.60 -9.14 3.77
CA THR A 94 -5.58 -10.04 4.30
C THR A 94 -6.06 -10.72 5.58
N SER A 95 -5.61 -11.95 5.80
CA SER A 95 -5.90 -12.66 7.04
C SER A 95 -4.87 -13.74 7.35
N ASN A 96 -4.65 -13.99 8.65
CA ASN A 96 -3.86 -15.14 9.08
C ASN A 96 -4.55 -16.46 8.74
N LEU A 97 -3.79 -17.39 8.17
CA LEU A 97 -4.27 -18.75 7.86
C LEU A 97 -4.33 -19.62 9.12
N GLU A 98 -3.36 -19.42 10.02
CA GLU A 98 -3.17 -20.25 11.21
C GLU A 98 -3.72 -19.58 12.47
N HIS A 99 -3.90 -20.35 13.53
CA HIS A 99 -4.26 -19.87 14.88
C HIS A 99 -5.57 -19.05 14.96
N ARG A 100 -6.44 -19.17 13.96
CA ARG A 100 -7.71 -18.43 13.83
C ARG A 100 -8.67 -18.67 15.00
N GLY A 101 -8.60 -19.84 15.65
CA GLY A 101 -9.38 -20.14 16.84
C GLY A 101 -8.99 -19.29 18.06
N VAL A 102 -7.71 -18.89 18.14
CA VAL A 102 -7.19 -18.02 19.20
C VAL A 102 -7.43 -16.57 18.85
N LEU A 103 -6.94 -16.16 17.68
CA LEU A 103 -7.09 -14.80 17.20
C LEU A 103 -7.07 -14.79 15.68
N LYS A 104 -8.20 -14.41 15.10
CA LYS A 104 -8.35 -14.12 13.68
C LYS A 104 -8.23 -12.62 13.48
N VAL A 105 -7.30 -12.21 12.62
CA VAL A 105 -7.12 -10.83 12.18
C VAL A 105 -7.48 -10.76 10.71
N GLU A 106 -8.35 -9.81 10.36
CA GLU A 106 -8.80 -9.55 9.00
C GLU A 106 -8.58 -8.06 8.72
N GLU A 107 -7.79 -7.72 7.72
CA GLU A 107 -7.56 -6.34 7.29
C GLU A 107 -8.11 -6.15 5.89
N GLN A 108 -8.97 -5.16 5.74
CA GLN A 108 -9.48 -4.67 4.47
C GLN A 108 -8.91 -3.29 4.20
N THR A 109 -8.31 -3.10 3.03
CA THR A 109 -7.86 -1.76 2.60
C THR A 109 -8.41 -1.44 1.23
N GLU A 110 -9.04 -0.28 1.10
CA GLU A 110 -9.46 0.29 -0.18
C GLU A 110 -8.54 1.46 -0.53
N TYR A 111 -7.90 1.36 -1.69
CA TYR A 111 -7.15 2.43 -2.33
C TYR A 111 -8.02 3.02 -3.44
N LYS A 112 -8.14 4.34 -3.49
CA LYS A 112 -8.97 5.03 -4.48
C LYS A 112 -8.31 6.32 -4.93
N ALA A 113 -8.29 6.56 -6.25
CA ALA A 113 -7.87 7.84 -6.79
C ALA A 113 -8.74 8.98 -6.25
N VAL A 114 -8.09 10.08 -5.87
CA VAL A 114 -8.74 11.31 -5.42
C VAL A 114 -8.30 12.43 -6.36
N VAL A 115 -9.28 13.14 -6.89
CA VAL A 115 -9.04 14.41 -7.60
C VAL A 115 -8.96 15.50 -6.55
N PRO A 116 -7.85 16.24 -6.42
CA PRO A 116 -7.78 17.39 -5.52
C PRO A 116 -8.86 18.40 -5.91
N THR A 117 -9.81 18.67 -5.01
CA THR A 117 -10.82 19.71 -5.18
C THR A 117 -10.20 21.06 -4.86
N ASP A 118 -9.44 21.63 -5.80
CA ASP A 118 -9.11 23.06 -5.85
C ASP A 118 -9.18 23.51 -7.32
N ILE A 119 -10.38 23.87 -7.79
CA ILE A 119 -10.77 24.89 -8.81
C ILE A 119 -12.28 24.71 -9.02
N SER A 120 -13.06 25.08 -8.01
CA SER A 120 -14.48 25.41 -8.18
C SER A 120 -14.93 26.19 -6.95
N ASN A 121 -14.33 27.35 -6.73
CA ASN A 121 -14.92 28.52 -6.05
C ASN A 121 -13.88 29.64 -5.86
N SER A 122 -13.68 30.45 -6.90
CA SER A 122 -13.38 31.87 -6.71
C SER A 122 -13.94 32.64 -7.92
N ASN A 123 -15.03 33.35 -7.68
CA ASN A 123 -15.69 34.23 -8.63
C ASN A 123 -14.72 35.29 -9.17
N SER A 124 -14.83 35.55 -10.48
CA SER A 124 -14.56 36.79 -11.21
C SER A 124 -14.03 37.99 -10.39
N SER A 125 -12.78 38.40 -10.65
CA SER A 125 -12.46 39.73 -11.21
C SER A 125 -10.95 39.89 -11.45
N ASN A 126 -10.61 40.32 -12.67
CA ASN A 126 -9.40 41.05 -13.11
C ASN A 126 -8.02 40.68 -12.49
N HIS A 127 -7.13 40.07 -13.29
CA HIS A 127 -6.05 40.80 -13.98
C HIS A 127 -5.32 39.86 -14.95
N ASN A 128 -5.12 40.30 -16.19
CA ASN A 128 -4.24 39.63 -17.15
C ASN A 128 -2.81 39.60 -16.60
N ASN A 129 -2.28 38.42 -16.32
CA ASN A 129 -0.84 38.19 -16.37
C ASN A 129 -0.56 36.82 -16.97
N ASN A 130 -0.15 36.85 -18.23
CA ASN A 130 0.47 35.74 -18.93
C ASN A 130 1.78 35.38 -18.22
N ASN A 131 1.74 34.32 -17.43
CA ASN A 131 2.91 33.49 -17.15
C ASN A 131 2.51 32.04 -17.37
N ASN A 132 2.66 31.60 -18.62
CA ASN A 132 2.58 30.20 -19.01
C ASN A 132 3.76 29.43 -18.38
N ASN A 133 3.55 28.98 -17.14
CA ASN A 133 4.24 27.82 -16.57
C ASN A 133 3.16 26.81 -16.15
N ASN A 134 2.31 26.42 -17.11
CA ASN A 134 1.39 25.29 -16.96
C ASN A 134 2.16 23.97 -17.04
N ASN A 135 3.01 23.72 -16.05
CA ASN A 135 3.35 22.35 -15.69
C ASN A 135 2.15 21.82 -14.89
N ASN A 136 1.15 21.30 -15.60
CA ASN A 136 0.02 20.55 -15.05
C ASN A 136 0.53 19.42 -14.13
N LYS A 137 0.78 19.75 -12.87
CA LYS A 137 0.88 18.78 -11.78
C LYS A 137 -0.51 18.64 -11.16
N ASN A 138 -1.47 18.18 -11.96
CA ASN A 138 -2.65 17.49 -11.41
C ASN A 138 -2.14 16.16 -10.84
N ALA A 139 -1.43 16.25 -9.71
CA ALA A 139 -1.02 15.08 -8.95
C ALA A 139 -2.30 14.48 -8.37
N LEU A 140 -2.91 13.57 -9.13
CA LEU A 140 -3.97 12.70 -8.67
C LEU A 140 -3.44 12.02 -7.41
N MET A 141 -4.04 12.31 -6.25
CA MET A 141 -3.67 11.68 -4.99
C MET A 141 -4.38 10.32 -4.90
N THR A 142 -3.96 9.47 -3.98
CA THR A 142 -4.66 8.21 -3.70
C THR A 142 -4.95 8.11 -2.22
N ALA A 143 -6.23 8.02 -1.87
CA ALA A 143 -6.66 7.74 -0.51
C ALA A 143 -6.62 6.23 -0.26
N ALA A 144 -6.17 5.84 0.94
CA ALA A 144 -6.16 4.49 1.44
C ALA A 144 -6.95 4.41 2.75
N THR A 145 -8.06 3.67 2.74
CA THR A 145 -8.94 3.46 3.90
C THR A 145 -8.72 2.05 4.44
N TYR A 146 -8.28 1.95 5.69
CA TYR A 146 -7.95 0.70 6.37
C TYR A 146 -9.05 0.34 7.38
N ASN A 147 -9.53 -0.89 7.35
CA ASN A 147 -10.47 -1.46 8.30
C ASN A 147 -9.93 -2.80 8.80
N VAL A 148 -9.76 -2.95 10.11
CA VAL A 148 -9.18 -4.16 10.71
C VAL A 148 -10.12 -4.74 11.75
N LEU A 149 -10.41 -6.03 11.59
CA LEU A 149 -11.22 -6.84 12.50
C LEU A 149 -10.32 -7.81 13.27
N PHE A 150 -10.44 -7.80 14.59
CA PHE A 150 -9.86 -8.79 15.48
C PHE A 150 -10.97 -9.64 16.08
N SER A 151 -11.01 -10.93 15.77
CA SER A 151 -11.99 -11.88 16.29
C SER A 151 -11.30 -12.91 17.18
N SER A 152 -11.82 -13.10 18.40
CA SER A 152 -11.31 -14.12 19.33
C SER A 152 -12.42 -14.82 20.10
N ASN A 153 -12.30 -16.14 20.21
CA ASN A 153 -13.16 -16.97 21.04
C ASN A 153 -12.69 -17.04 22.50
N PHE A 154 -11.50 -16.53 22.81
CA PHE A 154 -10.88 -16.65 24.12
C PHE A 154 -11.25 -15.54 25.11
N GLY A 155 -12.06 -14.55 24.71
CA GLY A 155 -12.56 -13.51 25.62
C GLY A 155 -13.34 -14.06 26.83
N ARG A 156 -13.85 -15.29 26.74
CA ARG A 156 -14.54 -16.00 27.83
C ARG A 156 -13.59 -16.55 28.90
N TRP A 157 -12.29 -16.57 28.66
CA TRP A 157 -11.25 -17.10 29.55
C TRP A 157 -10.49 -16.01 30.33
N GLY A 158 -11.10 -14.83 30.50
CA GLY A 158 -10.54 -13.75 31.32
C GLY A 158 -9.36 -12.99 30.71
N ILE A 159 -9.02 -13.21 29.44
CA ILE A 159 -7.91 -12.50 28.75
C ILE A 159 -8.40 -11.39 27.81
N ARG A 160 -9.66 -10.96 27.96
CA ARG A 160 -10.31 -9.97 27.10
C ARG A 160 -9.50 -8.67 26.99
N ASP A 161 -9.19 -8.04 28.13
CA ASP A 161 -8.51 -6.73 28.17
C ASP A 161 -7.11 -6.79 27.56
N ARG A 162 -6.42 -7.94 27.71
CA ARG A 162 -5.12 -8.18 27.09
C ARG A 162 -5.23 -8.27 25.57
N ILE A 163 -6.27 -8.91 25.05
CA ILE A 163 -6.55 -8.97 23.62
C ILE A 163 -6.92 -7.57 23.09
N GLU A 164 -7.74 -6.80 23.81
CA GLU A 164 -8.11 -5.44 23.42
C GLU A 164 -6.89 -4.51 23.34
N SER A 165 -6.07 -4.48 24.40
CA SER A 165 -4.83 -3.71 24.44
C SER A 165 -3.84 -4.11 23.35
N TRP A 166 -3.63 -5.42 23.16
CA TRP A 166 -2.73 -5.93 22.13
C TRP A 166 -3.22 -5.59 20.72
N SER A 167 -4.52 -5.75 20.45
CA SER A 167 -5.12 -5.50 19.14
C SER A 167 -4.98 -4.03 18.74
N LEU A 168 -5.25 -3.11 19.67
CA LEU A 168 -5.05 -1.67 19.45
C LEU A 168 -3.58 -1.34 19.16
N SER A 169 -2.65 -1.90 19.94
CA SER A 169 -1.21 -1.70 19.74
C SER A 169 -0.77 -2.19 18.36
N LYS A 170 -1.21 -3.40 17.96
CA LYS A 170 -0.87 -3.98 16.66
C LYS A 170 -1.50 -3.26 15.49
N PHE A 171 -2.74 -2.81 15.62
CA PHE A 171 -3.38 -1.98 14.61
C PHE A 171 -2.53 -0.73 14.34
N ARG A 172 -2.15 0.03 15.38
CA ARG A 172 -1.34 1.23 15.24
C ARG A 172 0.04 0.95 14.62
N GLU A 173 0.71 -0.10 15.08
CA GLU A 173 2.02 -0.53 14.56
C GLU A 173 1.95 -0.89 13.07
N ASN A 174 0.97 -1.71 12.67
CA ASN A 174 0.83 -2.18 11.30
C ASN A 174 0.49 -1.05 10.34
N VAL A 175 -0.43 -0.15 10.72
CA VAL A 175 -0.77 1.04 9.93
C VAL A 175 0.47 1.89 9.67
N GLN A 176 1.27 2.16 10.71
CA GLN A 176 2.49 2.95 10.57
C GLN A 176 3.53 2.28 9.67
N LYS A 177 3.75 0.97 9.84
CA LYS A 177 4.67 0.19 9.00
C LYS A 177 4.22 0.15 7.54
N SER A 178 2.93 -0.04 7.30
CA SER A 178 2.34 -0.05 5.94
C SER A 178 2.56 1.29 5.24
N ARG A 179 2.19 2.41 5.89
CA ARG A 179 2.39 3.77 5.34
C ARG A 179 3.85 4.05 5.01
N ARG A 180 4.76 3.80 5.95
CA ARG A 180 6.20 4.06 5.76
C ARG A 180 6.82 3.15 4.70
N GLY A 181 6.44 1.87 4.68
CA GLY A 181 6.89 0.91 3.67
C GLY A 181 6.46 1.31 2.26
N MET A 182 5.19 1.68 2.10
CA MET A 182 4.65 2.18 0.83
C MET A 182 5.32 3.47 0.38
N ALA A 183 5.48 4.45 1.29
CA ALA A 183 6.18 5.70 1.00
C ALA A 183 7.62 5.45 0.52
N TYR A 184 8.36 4.57 1.20
CA TYR A 184 9.70 4.18 0.81
C TYR A 184 9.76 3.56 -0.60
N VAL A 185 8.83 2.65 -0.91
CA VAL A 185 8.80 1.96 -2.20
C VAL A 185 8.47 2.94 -3.33
N MET A 186 7.47 3.81 -3.14
CA MET A 186 7.11 4.83 -4.13
C MET A 186 8.24 5.82 -4.38
N GLU A 187 8.95 6.24 -3.33
CA GLU A 187 10.12 7.11 -3.46
C GLU A 187 11.21 6.46 -4.31
N ARG A 188 11.54 5.18 -4.05
CA ARG A 188 12.53 4.46 -4.86
C ARG A 188 12.09 4.24 -6.31
N MET A 189 10.78 4.06 -6.55
CA MET A 189 10.24 4.00 -7.91
C MET A 189 10.43 5.33 -8.64
N ARG A 190 10.17 6.45 -7.95
CA ARG A 190 10.37 7.80 -8.48
C ARG A 190 11.84 8.06 -8.82
N GLU A 191 12.76 7.76 -7.90
CA GLU A 191 14.21 7.92 -8.11
C GLU A 191 14.70 7.13 -9.33
N LYS A 192 14.37 5.83 -9.40
CA LYS A 192 14.76 4.98 -10.54
C LYS A 192 14.21 5.49 -11.86
N GLY A 193 12.97 5.96 -11.88
CA GLY A 193 12.34 6.55 -13.06
C GLY A 193 13.07 7.81 -13.52
N LEU A 194 13.44 8.70 -12.60
CA LEU A 194 14.20 9.91 -12.90
C LEU A 194 15.60 9.61 -13.43
N THR A 195 16.31 8.64 -12.83
CA THR A 195 17.62 8.22 -13.32
C THR A 195 17.55 7.67 -14.74
N ALA A 196 16.63 6.73 -15.00
CA ALA A 196 16.45 6.15 -16.34
C ALA A 196 16.13 7.22 -17.39
N PHE A 197 15.27 8.18 -17.05
CA PHE A 197 14.94 9.28 -17.94
C PHE A 197 16.14 10.18 -18.24
N GLY A 198 16.95 10.52 -17.23
CA GLY A 198 18.17 11.31 -17.40
C GLY A 198 19.22 10.63 -18.30
N GLU A 199 19.35 9.30 -18.18
CA GLU A 199 20.21 8.51 -19.07
C GLU A 199 19.74 8.56 -20.53
N ILE A 200 18.43 8.42 -20.76
CA ILE A 200 17.84 8.52 -22.11
C ILE A 200 18.07 9.92 -22.69
N GLN A 201 17.87 10.98 -21.91
CA GLN A 201 18.10 12.36 -22.37
C GLN A 201 19.57 12.58 -22.77
N ARG A 202 20.51 12.05 -21.99
CA ARG A 202 21.95 12.11 -22.31
C ARG A 202 22.29 11.33 -23.59
N GLN A 203 21.68 10.17 -23.81
CA GLN A 203 21.88 9.42 -25.06
C GLN A 203 21.30 10.18 -26.26
N MET A 204 20.12 10.78 -26.12
CA MET A 204 19.51 11.57 -27.18
C MET A 204 20.32 12.83 -27.52
N SER A 205 20.94 13.52 -26.54
CA SER A 205 21.78 14.69 -26.81
C SER A 205 23.04 14.31 -27.59
N VAL A 206 23.71 13.21 -27.23
CA VAL A 206 24.88 12.70 -27.97
C VAL A 206 24.52 12.36 -29.42
N VAL A 207 23.37 11.73 -29.64
CA VAL A 207 22.90 11.40 -31.00
C VAL A 207 22.57 12.67 -31.81
N ARG A 208 22.09 13.74 -31.16
CA ARG A 208 21.82 15.02 -31.82
C ARG A 208 23.11 15.71 -32.24
N ASP A 209 24.09 15.82 -31.33
CA ASP A 209 25.39 16.44 -31.62
C ASP A 209 26.12 15.72 -32.76
N GLN A 210 26.01 14.39 -32.85
CA GLN A 210 26.59 13.60 -33.94
C GLN A 210 25.92 13.80 -35.30
N ARG A 211 24.63 14.19 -35.35
CA ARG A 211 23.95 14.52 -36.60
C ARG A 211 24.36 15.91 -37.07
N GLU A 212 24.43 16.88 -36.17
CA GLU A 212 24.86 18.25 -36.48
C GLU A 212 26.31 18.29 -37.01
N LEU A 213 27.17 17.35 -36.60
CA LEU A 213 28.54 17.19 -37.13
C LEU A 213 28.63 16.49 -38.50
N ARG A 214 27.56 15.85 -38.98
CA ARG A 214 27.53 15.16 -40.30
C ARG A 214 26.92 16.00 -41.42
N ASP A 215 26.23 17.08 -41.06
CA ASP A 215 25.60 18.01 -41.99
C ASP A 215 26.50 19.23 -42.33
N VAL A 216 27.80 19.15 -42.02
CA VAL A 216 28.87 20.11 -42.37
C VAL A 216 29.89 19.42 -43.28
#